data_AF-A0A0B2QXH9-F1
#
_entry.id   AF-A0A0B2QXH9-F1
#
_cell.length_a   1.000
_cell.length_b   1.000
_cell.length_c   1.000
_cell.angle_alpha   90.00
_cell.angle_beta   90.00
_cell.angle_gamma   90.00
#
_symmetry.space_group_name_H-M   'P 1'
#
loop_
_entity.id
_entity.type
_entity.pdbx_description
1 polymer ?
#
loop_
_entity_poly.entity_id
_entity_poly.type
_entity_poly.pdbx_seq_one_letter_code
_entity_poly.pdbx_strand_id
1 'polypeptide(L)'
;MNFRSLEDFWAFYMNQHSKASTRRWHFAGTLFSILLFFCSLLFSWWFLLLVPFSGYGCAFYSHLFVERNFPEDLRHPFWSLLCDFKMFGFMLTGNMDREIKRLGKRPVLQVF
;
A
#
# COMPACT_ATOMS: atom_id res chain seq x y z
N MET A 1 -8.02 -12.45 10.40
CA MET A 1 -7.45 -13.64 9.74
C MET A 1 -6.03 -13.83 10.25
N ASN A 2 -5.48 -15.04 10.21
CA ASN A 2 -4.10 -15.31 10.64
C ASN A 2 -3.26 -15.67 9.41
N PHE A 3 -2.47 -14.71 8.92
CA PHE A 3 -1.59 -14.92 7.79
C PHE A 3 -0.31 -15.63 8.24
N ARG A 4 0.05 -16.73 7.55
CA ARG A 4 1.21 -17.55 7.90
C ARG A 4 2.48 -17.12 7.17
N SER A 5 2.36 -16.34 6.10
CA SER A 5 3.49 -15.83 5.32
C SER A 5 3.15 -14.51 4.63
N LEU A 6 4.15 -13.63 4.46
CA LEU A 6 4.00 -12.35 3.74
C LEU A 6 3.43 -12.53 2.33
N GLU A 7 3.70 -13.67 1.71
CA GLU A 7 3.20 -13.99 0.38
C GLU A 7 1.69 -14.28 0.36
N ASP A 8 1.14 -14.91 1.41
CA ASP A 8 -0.30 -15.12 1.54
C ASP A 8 -1.02 -13.78 1.78
N PHE A 9 -0.46 -12.95 2.65
CA PHE A 9 -0.98 -11.61 2.89
C PHE A 9 -0.85 -10.72 1.66
N TRP A 10 0.23 -10.85 0.89
CA TRP A 10 0.42 -10.07 -0.34
C TRP A 10 -0.69 -10.32 -1.35
N ALA A 11 -1.11 -11.59 -1.54
CA ALA A 11 -2.23 -11.91 -2.41
C ALA A 11 -3.54 -11.27 -1.92
N PHE A 12 -3.80 -11.31 -0.61
CA PHE A 12 -4.96 -10.65 0.00
C PHE A 12 -4.89 -9.12 -0.13
N TYR A 13 -3.75 -8.51 0.20
CA TYR A 13 -3.49 -7.09 0.08
C TYR A 13 -3.73 -6.59 -1.35
N MET A 14 -3.26 -7.35 -2.34
CA MET A 14 -3.46 -7.02 -3.75
C MET A 14 -4.92 -7.12 -4.19
N ASN A 15 -5.71 -8.00 -3.57
CA ASN A 15 -7.16 -8.03 -3.77
C ASN A 15 -7.84 -6.79 -3.19
N GLN A 16 -7.37 -6.30 -2.03
CA GLN A 16 -7.81 -5.03 -1.45
C GLN A 16 -7.36 -3.80 -2.26
N HIS A 17 -6.47 -3.97 -3.24
CA HIS A 17 -5.95 -2.94 -4.13
C HIS A 17 -6.20 -3.29 -5.61
N SER A 18 -7.39 -3.83 -5.90
CA SER A 18 -7.73 -4.37 -7.21
C SER A 18 -7.70 -3.30 -8.31
N LYS A 19 -8.09 -2.06 -7.98
CA LYS A 19 -8.15 -0.96 -8.94
C LYS A 19 -6.80 -0.27 -9.10
N ALA A 20 -6.43 0.02 -10.34
CA ALA A 20 -5.21 0.76 -10.65
C ALA A 20 -5.17 2.14 -9.98
N SER A 21 -6.32 2.80 -9.88
CA SER A 21 -6.44 4.10 -9.22
C SER A 21 -6.10 4.02 -7.72
N THR A 22 -6.56 2.99 -7.00
CA THR A 22 -6.23 2.76 -5.59
C THR A 22 -4.71 2.63 -5.40
N ARG A 23 -4.07 1.81 -6.24
CA ARG A 23 -2.60 1.65 -6.22
C ARG A 23 -1.85 2.95 -6.49
N ARG A 24 -2.34 3.79 -7.41
CA ARG A 24 -1.74 5.10 -7.71
C ARG A 24 -1.87 6.08 -6.54
N TRP A 25 -2.99 6.07 -5.81
CA TRP A 25 -3.14 6.88 -4.60
C TRP A 25 -2.16 6.46 -3.51
N HIS A 26 -1.99 5.15 -3.29
CA HIS A 26 -0.98 4.64 -2.37
C HIS A 26 0.44 5.03 -2.83
N PHE A 27 0.74 4.90 -4.12
CA PHE A 27 2.03 5.33 -4.66
C PHE A 27 2.32 6.81 -4.38
N ALA A 28 1.35 7.69 -4.64
CA ALA A 28 1.48 9.12 -4.37
C ALA A 28 1.64 9.40 -2.86
N GLY A 29 0.82 8.76 -2.02
CA GLY A 29 0.92 8.85 -0.56
C GLY A 29 2.30 8.45 -0.05
N THR A 30 2.79 7.28 -0.46
CA THR A 30 4.12 6.77 -0.10
C THR A 30 5.23 7.68 -0.59
N LEU A 31 5.15 8.18 -1.82
CA LEU A 31 6.13 9.13 -2.36
C LEU A 31 6.18 10.42 -1.53
N PHE A 32 5.02 11.01 -1.21
CA PHE A 32 4.96 12.20 -0.36
C PHE A 32 5.48 11.94 1.06
N SER A 33 5.14 10.79 1.67
CA SER A 33 5.67 10.39 2.98
C SER A 33 7.20 10.28 2.97
N ILE A 34 7.78 9.71 1.90
CA ILE A 34 9.24 9.62 1.74
C ILE A 34 9.86 11.01 1.60
N LEU A 35 9.29 11.89 0.77
CA LEU A 35 9.80 13.25 0.60
C LEU A 35 9.73 14.05 1.91
N LEU A 36 8.62 13.96 2.64
CA LEU A 36 8.45 14.61 3.94
C LEU A 36 9.43 14.06 4.98
N PHE A 37 9.72 12.75 4.95
CA PHE A 37 10.74 12.16 5.80
C PHE A 37 12.12 12.78 5.51
N PHE A 38 12.54 12.90 4.24
CA PHE A 38 13.81 13.58 3.91
C PHE A 38 13.79 15.06 4.29
N CYS A 39 12.69 15.78 4.06
CA CYS A 39 12.54 17.16 4.52
C CYS A 39 12.71 17.29 6.04
N SER A 40 12.29 16.27 6.80
CA SER A 40 12.46 16.29 8.25
C SER A 40 13.91 16.21 8.71
N LEU A 41 14.75 15.50 7.94
CA LEU A 41 16.17 15.37 8.20
C LEU A 41 16.96 16.62 7.78
N LEU A 42 16.52 17.29 6.71
CA LEU A 42 17.24 18.41 6.09
C LEU A 42 16.82 19.79 6.63
N PHE A 43 15.55 19.96 7.00
CA PHE A 43 15.00 21.27 7.35
C PHE A 43 14.45 21.34 8.77
N SER A 44 13.58 20.40 9.17
CA SER A 44 12.96 20.45 10.50
C SER A 44 12.27 19.14 10.89
N TRP A 45 12.54 18.64 12.10
CA TRP A 45 11.90 17.41 12.61
C TRP A 45 10.36 17.47 12.62
N TRP A 46 9.76 18.67 12.64
CA TRP A 46 8.31 18.86 12.56
C TRP A 46 7.65 18.21 11.33
N PHE A 47 8.38 18.09 10.21
CA PHE A 47 7.88 17.39 9.02
C PHE A 47 7.59 15.91 9.27
N LEU A 48 8.18 15.28 10.30
CA LEU A 48 7.86 13.88 10.67
C LEU A 48 6.39 13.70 11.04
N LEU A 49 5.73 14.72 11.58
CA LEU A 49 4.30 14.64 11.92
C LEU A 49 3.42 14.53 10.67
N LEU A 50 3.88 15.06 9.54
CA LEU A 50 3.14 15.03 8.28
C LEU A 50 3.30 13.70 7.53
N VAL A 51 4.36 12.93 7.82
CA VAL A 51 4.65 11.63 7.18
C VAL A 51 3.50 10.61 7.32
N PRO A 52 2.96 10.32 8.53
CA PRO A 52 1.83 9.43 8.65
C PRO A 52 0.56 10.06 8.06
N PHE A 53 0.40 11.38 8.15
CA PHE A 53 -0.78 12.06 7.62
C PHE A 53 -0.90 11.94 6.10
N SER A 54 0.21 12.14 5.37
CA SER A 54 0.21 11.99 3.90
C SER A 54 -0.01 10.54 3.46
N GLY A 55 0.60 9.59 4.15
CA GLY A 55 0.49 8.16 3.83
C GLY A 55 -0.94 7.66 4.08
N TYR A 56 -1.39 7.76 5.33
CA TYR A 56 -2.72 7.29 5.70
C TYR A 56 -3.82 8.11 5.02
N GLY A 57 -3.70 9.43 4.91
CA GLY A 57 -4.72 10.26 4.26
C GLY A 57 -5.02 9.82 2.83
N CYS A 58 -3.98 9.59 2.02
CA CYS A 58 -4.13 9.08 0.66
C CYS A 58 -4.67 7.65 0.62
N ALA A 59 -4.16 6.76 1.50
CA ALA A 59 -4.59 5.38 1.57
C ALA A 59 -6.08 5.24 1.92
N PHE A 60 -6.51 5.87 3.03
CA PHE A 60 -7.90 5.89 3.48
C PHE A 60 -8.84 6.48 2.42
N TYR A 61 -8.46 7.59 1.80
CA TYR A 61 -9.26 8.19 0.72
C TYR A 61 -9.47 7.18 -0.42
N SER A 62 -8.40 6.51 -0.85
CA SER A 62 -8.49 5.56 -1.94
C SER A 62 -9.32 4.33 -1.60
N HIS A 63 -9.17 3.78 -0.39
CA HIS A 63 -9.95 2.63 0.06
C HIS A 63 -11.45 2.96 0.17
N LEU A 64 -11.81 4.10 0.76
CA LEU A 64 -13.21 4.46 0.99
C LEU A 64 -13.93 4.92 -0.29
N PHE A 65 -13.30 5.77 -1.11
CA PHE A 65 -13.96 6.41 -2.25
C PHE A 65 -13.71 5.70 -3.59
N VAL A 66 -12.51 5.15 -3.79
CA VAL A 66 -12.10 4.54 -5.07
C VAL A 66 -12.34 3.04 -5.05
N GLU A 67 -11.72 2.33 -4.11
CA GLU A 67 -11.86 0.88 -3.98
C GLU A 67 -13.24 0.49 -3.45
N ARG A 68 -13.76 1.28 -2.49
CA ARG A 68 -14.97 1.03 -1.72
C ARG A 68 -14.86 -0.21 -0.83
N ASN A 69 -13.72 -0.36 -0.16
CA ASN A 69 -13.51 -1.36 0.88
C ASN A 69 -12.98 -0.69 2.17
N PHE A 70 -12.97 -1.45 3.25
CA PHE A 70 -12.40 -0.96 4.51
C PHE A 70 -10.89 -1.20 4.51
N PRO A 71 -10.07 -0.20 4.89
CA PRO A 71 -8.62 -0.35 4.91
C PRO A 71 -8.20 -1.39 5.95
N GLU A 72 -7.47 -2.40 5.51
CA GLU A 72 -7.01 -3.49 6.38
C GLU A 72 -5.70 -3.18 7.11
N ASP A 73 -5.13 -2.01 6.85
CA ASP A 73 -3.97 -1.45 7.54
C ASP A 73 -4.17 -1.38 9.06
N LEU A 74 -5.42 -1.28 9.51
CA LEU A 74 -5.78 -1.28 10.93
C LEU A 74 -5.68 -2.66 11.58
N ARG A 75 -5.76 -3.75 10.81
CA ARG A 75 -5.68 -5.13 11.34
C ARG A 75 -4.26 -5.68 11.32
N HIS A 76 -3.47 -5.32 10.31
CA HIS A 76 -2.11 -5.84 10.11
C HIS A 76 -1.12 -4.73 9.72
N PRO A 77 -0.88 -3.72 10.58
CA PRO A 77 -0.18 -2.49 10.20
C PRO A 77 1.24 -2.73 9.66
N PHE A 78 2.02 -3.60 10.30
CA PHE A 78 3.38 -3.91 9.83
C PHE A 78 3.39 -4.62 8.47
N TRP A 79 2.43 -5.51 8.23
CA TRP A 79 2.35 -6.26 6.99
C TRP A 79 1.83 -5.39 5.85
N SER A 80 0.85 -4.54 6.12
CA SER A 80 0.38 -3.51 5.18
C SER A 80 1.51 -2.58 4.77
N LEU A 81 2.28 -2.04 5.73
CA LEU A 81 3.40 -1.15 5.43
C LEU A 81 4.45 -1.82 4.53
N LEU A 82 4.82 -3.07 4.83
CA LEU A 82 5.73 -3.85 3.98
C LEU A 82 5.17 -4.05 2.57
N CYS A 83 3.87 -4.29 2.45
CA CYS A 83 3.19 -4.45 1.16
C CYS A 83 3.07 -3.13 0.39
N ASP A 84 2.86 -2.00 1.06
CA ASP A 84 2.89 -0.68 0.44
C ASP A 84 4.25 -0.41 -0.21
N PHE A 85 5.36 -0.68 0.50
CA PHE A 85 6.70 -0.55 -0.07
C PHE A 85 6.96 -1.55 -1.20
N LYS A 86 6.49 -2.80 -1.06
CA LYS A 86 6.59 -3.82 -2.13
C LYS A 86 5.83 -3.37 -3.40
N MET A 87 4.60 -2.89 -3.25
CA MET A 87 3.79 -2.34 -4.34
C MET A 87 4.45 -1.11 -4.96
N PHE A 88 4.93 -0.17 -4.14
CA PHE A 88 5.65 1.02 -4.58
C PHE A 88 6.87 0.65 -5.44
N GLY A 89 7.68 -0.32 -5.00
CA GLY A 89 8.83 -0.83 -5.77
C GLY A 89 8.43 -1.48 -7.09
N PHE A 90 7.35 -2.27 -7.13
CA PHE A 90 6.85 -2.85 -8.38
C PHE A 90 6.33 -1.78 -9.35
N MET A 91 5.69 -0.74 -8.84
CA MET A 91 5.23 0.39 -9.66
C MET A 91 6.40 1.22 -10.20
N LEU A 92 7.42 1.50 -9.38
CA LEU A 92 8.64 2.19 -9.82
C LEU A 92 9.39 1.43 -10.91
N THR A 93 9.48 0.10 -10.78
CA THR A 93 10.22 -0.74 -11.72
C THR A 93 9.40 -1.17 -12.94
N GLY A 94 8.14 -0.75 -13.06
CA GLY A 94 7.25 -1.14 -14.16
C GLY A 94 6.83 -2.62 -14.15
N ASN A 95 7.09 -3.34 -13.06
CA ASN A 95 6.82 -4.79 -12.94
C ASN A 95 5.42 -5.11 -12.40
N MET A 96 4.60 -4.09 -12.07
CA MET A 96 3.30 -4.27 -11.43
C MET A 96 2.34 -5.16 -12.24
N ASP A 97 2.28 -4.98 -13.56
CA ASP A 97 1.38 -5.76 -14.42
C ASP A 97 1.79 -7.23 -14.50
N ARG A 98 3.10 -7.50 -14.47
CA ARG A 98 3.63 -8.87 -14.39
C ARG A 98 3.23 -9.53 -13.08
N GLU A 99 3.29 -8.77 -11.99
CA GLU A 99 2.95 -9.26 -10.66
C GLU A 99 1.45 -9.55 -10.52
N ILE A 100 0.59 -8.67 -11.04
CA ILE A 100 -0.86 -8.91 -11.10
C ILE A 100 -1.16 -10.19 -11.90
N LYS A 101 -0.50 -10.39 -13.06
CA LYS A 101 -0.65 -11.63 -13.85
C LYS A 101 -0.17 -12.87 -13.07
N ARG A 102 0.91 -12.77 -12.29
CA ARG A 102 1.40 -13.86 -11.44
C ARG A 102 0.38 -14.22 -10.36
N LEU A 103 -0.20 -13.21 -9.71
CA LEU A 103 -1.21 -13.38 -8.69
C LEU A 103 -2.56 -13.86 -9.23
N GLY A 104 -2.87 -13.66 -10.51
CA GLY A 104 -4.02 -14.29 -11.16
C GLY A 104 -3.77 -15.78 -11.50
N LYS A 105 -2.51 -16.20 -11.64
CA LYS A 105 -2.13 -17.61 -11.82
C LYS A 105 -2.09 -18.38 -10.50
N ARG A 106 -1.85 -17.70 -9.39
CA ARG A 106 -2.19 -18.24 -8.07
C ARG A 106 -3.69 -18.00 -7.88
N PRO A 107 -4.50 -18.96 -7.44
CA PRO A 107 -5.83 -18.60 -6.98
C PRO A 107 -5.66 -17.56 -5.87
N VAL A 108 -6.17 -16.34 -6.10
CA VAL A 108 -6.33 -15.36 -5.02
C VAL A 108 -7.14 -16.12 -3.99
N LEU A 109 -6.56 -16.39 -2.82
CA LEU A 109 -7.23 -17.09 -1.74
C LEU A 109 -8.48 -16.24 -1.41
N GLN A 110 -9.60 -16.58 -2.04
CA GLN A 110 -10.90 -15.99 -1.75
C GLN A 110 -11.29 -16.57 -0.41
N VAL A 111 -10.87 -15.88 0.64
CA VAL A 111 -11.35 -16.12 1.99
C VAL A 111 -12.41 -15.05 2.21
N PHE A 112 -13.65 -15.44 1.94
CA PHE A 112 -14.84 -14.74 2.42
C PHE A 112 -14.83 -14.70 3.96
#